data_AF-A0A7M3MGT2-F1
#
_entry.id   AF-A0A7M3MGT2-F1
#
_cell.length_a   1.000
_cell.length_b   1.000
_cell.length_c   1.000
_cell.angle_alpha   90.00
_cell.angle_beta   90.00
_cell.angle_gamma   90.00
#
_symmetry.space_group_name_H-M   'P 1'
#
loop_
_entity.id
_entity.type
_entity.pdbx_description
1 polymer ?
#
loop_
_entity_poly.entity_id
_entity_poly.type
_entity_poly.pdbx_seq_one_letter_code
_entity_poly.pdbx_strand_id
1 'polypeptide(L)'
;MRMKRYVLFLSVLSLLLMASISFAGRSGEEIFQTMACGACHKMEESTPMNPSVAKIAEAYQGKKQQLIDYLNGESEPIIDPAKANLMKSSLRRTKELPEEERVALAEYMLSAQ
;
A
#
# COMPACT_ATOMS: atom_id res chain seq x y z
N MET A 1 -47.19 -16.76 20.86
CA MET A 1 -46.67 -15.48 20.31
C MET A 1 -45.32 -15.01 20.90
N ARG A 2 -44.92 -15.41 22.12
CA ARG A 2 -43.63 -15.00 22.73
C ARG A 2 -42.37 -15.52 22.02
N MET A 3 -42.39 -16.76 21.49
CA MET A 3 -41.23 -17.35 20.79
C MET A 3 -40.86 -16.65 19.48
N LYS A 4 -41.84 -16.23 18.67
CA LYS A 4 -41.57 -15.51 17.40
C LYS A 4 -40.89 -14.16 17.64
N ARG A 5 -41.20 -13.48 18.75
CA ARG A 5 -40.53 -12.21 19.15
C ARG A 5 -39.08 -12.44 19.58
N TYR A 6 -38.76 -13.54 20.25
CA TYR A 6 -37.38 -13.90 20.60
C TYR A 6 -36.54 -14.31 19.39
N VAL A 7 -37.11 -15.06 18.44
CA VAL A 7 -36.43 -15.42 17.19
C VAL A 7 -36.17 -14.19 16.31
N LEU A 8 -37.12 -13.24 16.26
CA LEU A 8 -36.94 -11.94 15.60
C LEU A 8 -35.89 -11.06 16.30
N PHE A 9 -35.83 -11.06 17.63
CA PHE A 9 -34.80 -10.32 18.37
C PHE A 9 -33.39 -10.94 18.23
N LEU A 10 -33.28 -12.27 18.26
CA LEU A 10 -32.01 -12.99 18.10
C LEU A 10 -31.43 -12.87 16.68
N SER A 11 -32.29 -12.80 15.67
CA SER A 11 -31.86 -12.61 14.28
C SER A 11 -31.38 -11.19 14.01
N VAL A 12 -32.04 -10.15 14.56
CA VAL A 12 -31.58 -8.75 14.44
C VAL A 12 -30.27 -8.52 15.19
N LEU A 13 -30.07 -9.16 16.35
CA LEU A 13 -28.81 -9.06 17.11
C LEU A 13 -27.62 -9.74 16.40
N SER A 14 -27.87 -10.83 15.67
CA SER A 14 -26.83 -11.51 14.87
C SER A 14 -26.41 -10.71 13.63
N LEU A 15 -27.35 -9.95 13.03
CA LEU A 15 -27.07 -9.04 11.92
C LEU A 15 -26.22 -7.82 12.34
N LEU A 16 -26.34 -7.36 13.58
CA LEU A 16 -25.53 -6.26 14.13
C LEU A 16 -24.08 -6.66 14.42
N LEU A 17 -23.82 -7.93 14.74
CA LEU A 17 -22.46 -8.44 15.02
C LEU A 17 -21.60 -8.62 13.74
N MET A 18 -22.23 -8.84 12.58
CA MET A 18 -21.51 -8.98 11.30
C MET A 18 -20.99 -7.65 10.73
N ALA A 19 -21.48 -6.51 11.22
CA ALA A 19 -21.06 -5.19 10.76
C ALA A 19 -19.72 -4.70 11.35
N SER A 20 -19.05 -5.50 12.17
CA SER A 20 -17.84 -5.11 12.91
C SER A 20 -16.55 -5.75 12.37
N ILE A 21 -16.61 -6.53 11.29
CA ILE A 21 -15.39 -7.06 10.66
C ILE A 21 -14.72 -5.90 9.92
N SER A 22 -13.91 -5.15 10.66
CA SER A 22 -12.98 -4.19 10.10
C SER A 22 -12.02 -4.98 9.21
N PHE A 23 -12.16 -4.87 7.90
CA PHE A 23 -11.16 -5.36 6.96
C PHE A 23 -9.96 -4.41 7.10
N ALA A 24 -9.10 -4.67 8.08
CA ALA A 24 -7.82 -3.99 8.15
C ALA A 24 -7.04 -4.40 6.89
N GLY A 25 -6.77 -3.44 6.01
CA GLY A 25 -5.96 -3.67 4.81
C GLY A 25 -4.58 -4.21 5.16
N ARG A 26 -3.88 -4.77 4.17
CA ARG A 26 -2.54 -5.34 4.39
C ARG A 26 -1.54 -4.28 4.84
N SER A 27 -0.55 -4.70 5.62
CA SER A 27 0.53 -3.80 6.05
C SER A 27 1.43 -3.41 4.89
N GLY A 28 2.10 -2.25 4.99
CA GLY A 28 3.04 -1.79 3.95
C GLY A 28 4.21 -2.76 3.72
N GLU A 29 4.73 -3.38 4.78
CA GLU A 29 5.78 -4.41 4.69
C GLU A 29 5.29 -5.64 3.94
N GLU A 30 4.10 -6.14 4.28
CA GLU A 30 3.50 -7.30 3.61
C GLU A 30 3.28 -7.00 2.11
N ILE A 31 2.80 -5.81 1.78
CA ILE A 31 2.62 -5.37 0.39
C ILE A 31 3.98 -5.33 -0.32
N PHE A 32 5.00 -4.74 0.30
CA PHE A 32 6.34 -4.65 -0.27
C PHE A 32 6.93 -6.03 -0.59
N GLN A 33 6.77 -6.99 0.33
CA GLN A 33 7.25 -8.37 0.18
C GLN A 33 6.46 -9.14 -0.88
N THR A 34 5.12 -9.14 -0.80
CA THR A 34 4.24 -9.91 -1.70
C THR A 34 4.28 -9.40 -3.15
N MET A 35 4.49 -8.09 -3.35
CA MET A 35 4.67 -7.52 -4.69
C MET A 35 6.11 -7.67 -5.23
N ALA A 36 7.00 -8.25 -4.44
CA ALA A 36 8.42 -8.48 -4.73
C ALA A 36 9.20 -7.18 -5.02
N CYS A 37 8.88 -6.09 -4.32
CA CYS A 37 9.55 -4.79 -4.50
C CYS A 37 11.07 -4.90 -4.22
N GLY A 38 11.43 -5.72 -3.22
CA GLY A 38 12.81 -6.02 -2.82
C GLY A 38 13.67 -6.74 -3.87
N ALA A 39 13.07 -7.20 -4.98
CA ALA A 39 13.83 -7.76 -6.10
C ALA A 39 14.68 -6.68 -6.79
N CYS A 40 14.15 -5.45 -6.90
CA CYS A 40 14.84 -4.32 -7.52
C CYS A 40 15.27 -3.26 -6.50
N HIS A 41 14.46 -3.01 -5.47
CA HIS A 41 14.73 -1.98 -4.46
C HIS A 41 15.23 -2.64 -3.16
N LYS A 42 16.55 -2.77 -3.01
CA LYS A 42 17.14 -3.21 -1.74
C LYS A 42 16.93 -2.14 -0.67
N MET A 43 16.87 -2.53 0.61
CA MET A 43 16.61 -1.57 1.69
C MET A 43 17.65 -0.45 1.71
N GLU A 44 18.93 -0.80 1.71
CA GLU A 44 20.03 0.16 1.84
C GLU A 44 20.80 0.40 0.54
N GLU A 45 21.12 -0.68 -0.18
CA GLU A 45 22.08 -0.63 -1.29
C GLU A 45 21.43 -0.20 -2.62
N SER A 46 21.87 0.93 -3.16
CA SER A 46 21.49 1.35 -4.51
C SER A 46 22.37 0.69 -5.56
N THR A 47 21.79 0.34 -6.70
CA THR A 47 22.53 -0.09 -7.90
C THR A 47 22.47 1.00 -8.97
N PRO A 48 23.30 0.95 -10.03
CA PRO A 48 23.19 1.88 -11.15
C PRO A 48 21.81 1.88 -11.82
N MET A 49 21.06 0.77 -11.71
CA MET A 49 19.74 0.62 -12.34
C MET A 49 18.58 0.95 -11.40
N ASN A 50 18.72 0.63 -10.11
CA ASN A 50 17.63 0.69 -9.15
C ASN A 50 18.06 1.42 -7.87
N PRO A 51 17.32 2.46 -7.42
CA PRO A 51 17.57 3.10 -6.14
C PRO A 51 17.18 2.16 -4.99
N SER A 52 17.87 2.26 -3.86
CA SER A 52 17.46 1.62 -2.62
C SER A 52 16.21 2.26 -2.03
N VAL A 53 15.55 1.56 -1.11
CA VAL A 53 14.40 2.10 -0.37
C VAL A 53 14.83 3.30 0.47
N ALA A 54 15.99 3.26 1.13
CA ALA A 54 16.55 4.40 1.85
C ALA A 54 16.75 5.63 0.95
N LYS A 55 17.29 5.45 -0.26
CA LYS A 55 17.44 6.54 -1.24
C LYS A 55 16.09 7.08 -1.73
N ILE A 56 15.07 6.21 -1.86
CA ILE A 56 13.71 6.64 -2.17
C ILE A 56 13.13 7.46 -1.01
N ALA A 57 13.32 7.00 0.23
CA ALA A 57 12.83 7.69 1.42
C ALA A 57 13.42 9.10 1.54
N GLU A 58 14.73 9.24 1.33
CA GLU A 58 15.42 10.54 1.31
C GLU A 58 14.85 11.47 0.23
N ALA A 59 14.71 11.00 -1.02
CA ALA A 59 14.22 11.81 -2.13
C ALA A 59 12.77 12.31 -1.93
N TYR A 60 11.95 11.52 -1.23
CA TYR A 60 10.54 11.79 -0.93
C TYR A 60 10.31 12.34 0.49
N GLN A 61 11.35 12.73 1.23
CA GLN A 61 11.19 13.34 2.55
C GLN A 61 10.27 14.57 2.48
N GLY A 62 9.22 14.58 3.30
CA GLY A 62 8.18 15.63 3.28
C GLY A 62 7.25 15.60 2.06
N LYS A 63 7.37 14.61 1.17
CA LYS A 63 6.63 14.47 -0.10
C LYS A 63 5.84 13.16 -0.18
N LYS A 64 5.32 12.68 0.95
CA LYS A 64 4.55 11.43 1.04
C LYS A 64 3.43 11.35 0.00
N GLN A 65 2.66 12.44 -0.17
CA GLN A 65 1.57 12.46 -1.14
C GLN A 65 2.09 12.24 -2.57
N GLN A 66 3.22 12.85 -2.94
CA GLN A 66 3.82 12.66 -4.26
C GLN A 66 4.27 11.20 -4.49
N LEU A 67 4.74 10.51 -3.45
CA LEU A 67 5.06 9.08 -3.55
C LEU A 67 3.79 8.24 -3.77
N ILE A 68 2.70 8.55 -3.06
CA ILE A 68 1.40 7.89 -3.23
C ILE A 68 0.88 8.11 -4.67
N ASP A 69 0.93 9.35 -5.16
CA ASP A 69 0.51 9.70 -6.51
C ASP A 69 1.38 8.99 -7.56
N TYR A 70 2.69 8.87 -7.33
CA TYR A 70 3.58 8.10 -8.20
C TYR A 70 3.20 6.62 -8.24
N LEU A 71 2.96 6.00 -7.08
CA LEU A 71 2.49 4.61 -6.97
C LEU A 71 1.10 4.42 -7.59
N ASN A 72 0.28 5.47 -7.67
CA ASN A 72 -1.01 5.47 -8.36
C ASN A 72 -0.89 5.71 -9.89
N GLY A 73 0.31 6.06 -10.37
CA GLY A 73 0.55 6.41 -11.77
C GLY A 73 0.00 7.79 -12.15
N GLU A 74 -0.13 8.70 -11.18
CA GLU A 74 -0.65 10.05 -11.33
C GLU A 74 0.44 11.14 -11.23
N SER A 75 1.67 10.76 -10.91
CA SER A 75 2.82 11.67 -10.96
C SER A 75 4.02 11.04 -11.67
N GLU A 76 4.91 11.89 -12.15
CA GLU A 76 6.19 11.48 -12.75
C GLU A 76 7.22 11.12 -11.66
N PRO A 77 8.17 10.19 -11.93
CA PRO A 77 9.22 9.90 -10.98
C PRO A 77 10.15 11.11 -10.82
N ILE A 78 10.51 11.40 -9.57
CA ILE A 78 11.50 12.46 -9.26
C ILE A 78 12.94 11.92 -9.22
N ILE A 79 13.11 10.60 -9.25
CA ILE A 79 14.40 9.91 -9.22
C ILE A 79 14.65 9.31 -10.61
N ASP A 80 15.77 9.69 -11.23
CA ASP A 80 16.23 9.23 -12.55
C ASP A 80 15.10 9.03 -13.60
N PRO A 81 14.42 10.10 -14.06
CA PRO A 81 13.28 9.98 -14.98
C PRO A 81 13.57 9.19 -16.27
N ALA A 82 14.82 9.21 -16.74
CA ALA A 82 15.25 8.41 -17.90
C ALA A 82 15.09 6.89 -17.70
N LYS A 83 14.97 6.41 -16.46
CA LYS A 83 14.81 5.01 -16.07
C LYS A 83 13.37 4.65 -15.66
N ALA A 84 12.42 5.57 -15.78
CA ALA A 84 11.02 5.38 -15.37
C ALA A 84 10.39 4.09 -15.95
N ASN A 85 10.77 3.72 -17.17
CA ASN A 85 10.27 2.52 -17.85
C ASN A 85 10.56 1.21 -17.09
N LEU A 86 11.62 1.16 -16.27
CA LEU A 86 11.95 -0.03 -15.47
C LEU A 86 10.88 -0.32 -14.41
N MET A 87 10.23 0.74 -13.88
CA MET A 87 9.23 0.62 -12.81
C MET A 87 7.80 0.46 -13.35
N LYS A 88 7.56 0.70 -14.65
CA LYS A 88 6.22 0.75 -15.28
C LYS A 88 5.36 -0.49 -15.03
N SER A 89 5.96 -1.69 -15.05
CA SER A 89 5.24 -2.94 -14.79
C SER A 89 4.76 -3.03 -13.33
N SER A 90 5.59 -2.62 -12.39
CA SER A 90 5.23 -2.57 -10.97
C SER A 90 4.19 -1.48 -10.69
N LEU A 91 4.29 -0.32 -11.35
CA LEU A 91 3.30 0.76 -11.21
C LEU A 91 1.89 0.35 -11.63
N ARG A 92 1.76 -0.49 -12.66
CA ARG A 92 0.45 -1.04 -13.04
C ARG A 92 -0.19 -1.81 -11.89
N ARG A 93 0.62 -2.56 -11.11
CA ARG A 93 0.13 -3.34 -9.97
C ARG A 93 -0.15 -2.46 -8.75
N THR A 94 0.66 -1.45 -8.47
CA THR A 94 0.44 -0.55 -7.31
C THR A 94 -0.76 0.38 -7.50
N LYS A 95 -1.10 0.69 -8.75
CA LYS A 95 -2.34 1.40 -9.10
C LYS A 95 -3.60 0.59 -8.78
N GLU A 96 -3.53 -0.74 -8.84
CA GLU A 96 -4.66 -1.64 -8.54
C GLU A 96 -4.87 -1.84 -7.03
N LEU A 97 -3.92 -1.41 -6.18
CA LEU A 97 -4.09 -1.45 -4.73
C LEU A 97 -5.22 -0.51 -4.29
N PRO A 98 -6.00 -0.89 -3.25
CA PRO A 98 -6.81 0.04 -2.49
C PRO A 98 -5.97 1.23 -2.01
N GLU A 99 -6.59 2.39 -1.86
CA GLU A 99 -5.89 3.62 -1.47
C GLU A 99 -5.17 3.45 -0.14
N GLU A 100 -5.84 2.84 0.85
CA GLU A 100 -5.28 2.58 2.18
C GLU A 100 -4.04 1.67 2.14
N GLU A 101 -4.04 0.66 1.26
CA GLU A 101 -2.88 -0.23 1.06
C GLU A 101 -1.74 0.50 0.35
N ARG A 102 -2.04 1.37 -0.62
CA ARG A 102 -1.03 2.19 -1.29
C ARG A 102 -0.39 3.19 -0.34
N VAL A 103 -1.19 3.80 0.54
CA VAL A 103 -0.71 4.66 1.62
C VAL A 103 0.19 3.88 2.56
N ALA A 104 -0.22 2.68 3.00
CA ALA A 104 0.60 1.83 3.87
C ALA A 104 1.94 1.44 3.23
N LEU A 105 1.94 1.11 1.93
CA LEU A 105 3.17 0.82 1.18
C LEU A 105 4.10 2.05 1.15
N ALA A 106 3.58 3.23 0.85
CA ALA A 106 4.36 4.46 0.85
C ALA A 106 4.95 4.76 2.24
N GLU A 107 4.18 4.59 3.32
CA GLU A 107 4.66 4.75 4.70
C GLU A 107 5.79 3.78 5.03
N TYR A 108 5.64 2.50 4.67
CA TYR A 108 6.70 1.52 4.87
C TYR A 108 7.99 1.91 4.15
N MET A 109 7.89 2.31 2.87
CA MET A 109 9.05 2.76 2.11
C MET A 109 9.72 4.00 2.71
N LEU A 110 8.94 4.95 3.23
CA LEU A 110 9.46 6.15 3.88
C LEU A 110 10.02 5.90 5.29
N SER A 111 9.67 4.78 5.92
CA SER A 111 10.20 4.40 7.24
C SER A 111 11.62 3.83 7.18
N ALA A 112 12.09 3.46 5.98
CA ALA A 112 13.48 3.05 5.73
C ALA A 112 14.37 4.30 5.69
N GLN A 113 14.89 4.70 6.84
CA GLN A 113 15.80 5.83 7.04
C GLN A 113 16.96 5.42 7.96
#